data_AF-A0A972ZL53-F1
#
_entry.id   AF-A0A972ZL53-F1
#
_cell.length_a   1.000
_cell.length_b   1.000
_cell.length_c   1.000
_cell.angle_alpha   90.00
_cell.angle_beta   90.00
_cell.angle_gamma   90.00
#
_symmetry.space_group_name_H-M   'P 1'
#
loop_
_entity.id
_entity.type
_entity.pdbx_description
1 polymer ?
#
loop_
_entity_poly.entity_id
_entity_poly.type
_entity_poly.pdbx_seq_one_letter_code
_entity_poly.pdbx_strand_id
1 'polypeptide(L)'
;LGIGRPSTYASIITVLQDRNYVRLESRRFIPVDRGRVVVAFLSGFFERYVEYNFTAELEDKLDDVSNGQIDWRTLLREFWTDFHAAVEGTSELTITNVIDALDADLGAHFFPVTPEKPNPRACPACADGRLGLKLGRHGAFIGCSRYPECAFTTALVVGADADEFAASGPRDLGIDPETGDAISLRKGPFGFYVQLGEPKGKGKGKDKPKRAGLLKDMNPNELTLEQALALLALPREVGMHPTLDVKVLAGFGRYGPYLKYGRAYVKLGPDEDVLNIGLNRAVTLIDEAPKKTTALSVLRVIGDHPDDEKPVDIRNGRFGPYVKHGKVNASLTKDMNVDEVTMEQALDLLTTRIAKQAEKSGKKPPVKKAAKKPAAKKKPAKKKAAKKTAAKSTADAPKAAASATAD
;
A
#
# COMPACT_ATOMS: atom_id res chain seq x y z
N LEU A 1 -8.05 18.55 38.48
CA LEU A 1 -8.86 18.61 37.24
C LEU A 1 -10.07 17.70 37.31
N GLY A 2 -10.02 16.50 37.92
CA GLY A 2 -11.24 15.69 38.09
C GLY A 2 -11.80 15.04 36.82
N ILE A 3 -11.07 15.13 35.70
CA ILE A 3 -11.51 14.73 34.37
C ILE A 3 -11.36 13.22 34.12
N GLY A 4 -10.24 12.63 34.53
CA GLY A 4 -10.00 11.20 34.33
C GLY A 4 -10.22 10.42 35.63
N ARG A 5 -10.67 9.18 35.48
CA ARG A 5 -10.81 8.19 36.55
C ARG A 5 -9.69 7.14 36.44
N PRO A 6 -9.34 6.41 37.52
CA PRO A 6 -8.30 5.38 37.47
C PRO A 6 -8.48 4.34 36.34
N SER A 7 -9.73 4.06 35.97
CA SER A 7 -10.11 3.16 34.89
C SER A 7 -9.90 3.74 33.48
N THR A 8 -9.76 5.07 33.34
CA THR A 8 -9.72 5.76 32.04
C THR A 8 -8.38 6.40 31.69
N TYR A 9 -7.46 6.59 32.64
CA TYR A 9 -6.18 7.26 32.34
C TYR A 9 -5.38 6.60 31.21
N ALA A 10 -5.20 5.27 31.26
CA ALA A 10 -4.44 4.56 30.24
C ALA A 10 -5.12 4.63 28.87
N SER A 11 -6.43 4.40 28.82
CA SER A 11 -7.18 4.40 27.57
C SER A 11 -7.24 5.78 26.91
N ILE A 12 -7.36 6.86 27.69
CA ILE A 12 -7.29 8.23 27.18
C ILE A 12 -5.95 8.46 26.46
N ILE A 13 -4.83 8.13 27.10
CA ILE A 13 -3.50 8.32 26.52
C ILE A 13 -3.33 7.48 25.25
N THR A 14 -3.75 6.22 25.26
CA THR A 14 -3.71 5.34 24.09
C THR A 14 -4.53 5.93 22.93
N VAL A 15 -5.75 6.41 23.18
CA VAL A 15 -6.60 7.00 22.14
C VAL A 15 -5.97 8.26 21.54
N LEU A 16 -5.35 9.10 22.36
CA LEU A 16 -4.67 10.31 21.87
C LEU A 16 -3.49 9.98 20.94
N GLN A 17 -2.75 8.90 21.23
CA GLN A 17 -1.67 8.40 20.39
C GLN A 17 -2.19 7.71 19.12
N ASP A 18 -3.11 6.75 19.25
CA ASP A 18 -3.64 5.95 18.14
C ASP A 18 -4.34 6.83 17.09
N ARG A 19 -5.02 7.89 17.52
CA ARG A 19 -5.67 8.85 16.63
C ARG A 19 -4.72 9.92 16.08
N ASN A 20 -3.44 9.87 16.43
CA ASN A 20 -2.41 10.83 16.03
C ASN A 20 -2.79 12.27 16.40
N TYR A 21 -3.19 12.51 17.65
CA TYR A 21 -3.33 13.87 18.20
C TYR A 21 -2.07 14.33 18.95
N VAL A 22 -1.33 13.36 19.48
CA VAL A 22 -0.04 13.58 20.13
C VAL A 22 0.96 12.53 19.66
N ARG A 23 2.24 12.89 19.67
CA ARG A 23 3.35 11.95 19.50
C ARG A 23 4.16 11.87 20.79
N LEU A 24 4.68 10.69 21.11
CA LEU A 24 5.57 10.52 22.25
C LEU A 24 7.00 10.65 21.77
N GLU A 25 7.72 11.64 22.29
CA GLU A 25 9.13 11.87 21.98
C GLU A 25 9.90 12.12 23.27
N SER A 26 11.00 11.40 23.50
CA SER A 26 11.83 11.58 24.69
C SER A 26 11.03 11.56 26.00
N ARG A 27 10.04 10.67 26.08
CA ARG A 27 9.08 10.51 27.20
C ARG A 27 8.18 11.73 27.45
N ARG A 28 8.04 12.63 26.47
CA ARG A 28 7.16 13.81 26.50
C ARG A 28 6.12 13.70 25.39
N PHE A 29 4.90 14.13 25.67
CA PHE A 29 3.86 14.22 24.66
C PHE A 29 3.97 15.54 23.94
N ILE A 30 4.18 15.47 22.62
CA ILE A 30 4.23 16.63 21.74
C ILE A 30 2.93 16.64 20.92
N PRO A 31 2.12 17.71 20.98
CA PRO A 31 0.91 17.82 20.17
C PRO A 31 1.28 17.94 18.70
N VAL A 32 0.66 17.11 17.86
CA VAL A 32 0.80 17.22 16.40
C VAL A 32 -0.23 18.19 15.82
N ASP A 33 -0.02 18.65 14.60
CA ASP A 33 -0.86 19.67 13.96
C ASP A 33 -2.32 19.25 13.83
N ARG A 34 -2.59 17.96 13.62
CA ARG A 34 -3.96 17.42 13.66
C ARG A 34 -4.64 17.65 15.01
N GLY A 35 -3.92 17.43 16.12
CA GLY A 35 -4.42 17.69 17.46
C GLY A 35 -4.73 19.17 17.67
N ARG A 36 -3.83 20.05 17.20
CA ARG A 36 -4.02 21.51 17.28
C ARG A 36 -5.25 21.97 16.50
N VAL A 37 -5.47 21.46 15.29
CA VAL A 37 -6.66 21.79 14.48
C VAL A 37 -7.95 21.35 15.18
N VAL A 38 -7.98 20.16 15.77
CA VAL A 38 -9.17 19.69 16.50
C VAL A 38 -9.41 20.52 17.75
N VAL A 39 -8.36 20.86 18.51
CA VAL A 39 -8.50 21.71 19.69
C VAL A 39 -8.98 23.11 19.31
N ALA A 40 -8.37 23.75 18.31
CA ALA A 40 -8.82 25.06 17.82
C ALA A 40 -10.29 25.05 17.37
N PHE A 41 -10.72 23.98 16.69
CA PHE A 41 -12.11 23.81 16.30
C PHE A 41 -13.05 23.69 17.50
N LEU A 42 -12.73 22.79 18.44
CA LEU A 42 -13.59 22.57 19.59
C LEU A 42 -13.61 23.77 20.54
N SER A 43 -12.49 24.44 20.74
CA SER A 43 -12.41 25.65 21.56
C SER A 43 -13.14 26.83 20.90
N GLY A 44 -13.11 26.95 19.57
CA GLY A 44 -13.80 28.04 18.87
C GLY A 44 -15.32 27.89 18.75
N PHE A 45 -15.83 26.66 18.69
CA PHE A 45 -17.26 26.41 18.40
C PHE A 45 -18.00 25.62 19.50
N PHE A 46 -17.28 24.91 20.37
CA PHE A 46 -17.83 24.03 21.40
C PHE A 46 -17.14 24.22 22.76
N GLU A 47 -16.78 25.47 23.08
CA GLU A 47 -15.97 25.84 24.26
C GLU A 47 -16.43 25.15 25.55
N ARG A 48 -17.72 25.27 25.87
CA ARG A 48 -18.36 24.64 27.05
C ARG A 48 -18.02 23.15 27.20
N TYR A 49 -17.90 22.40 26.09
CA TYR A 49 -17.69 20.95 26.12
C TYR A 49 -16.22 20.54 26.22
N VAL A 50 -15.29 21.48 26.04
CA VAL A 50 -13.84 21.25 26.23
C VAL A 50 -13.27 21.94 27.46
N GLU A 51 -14.09 22.70 28.17
CA GLU A 51 -13.75 23.26 29.47
C GLU A 51 -13.49 22.17 30.51
N TYR A 52 -12.48 22.42 31.36
CA TYR A 52 -12.10 21.48 32.41
C TYR A 52 -13.21 21.29 33.44
N ASN A 53 -13.93 22.35 33.80
CA ASN A 53 -14.99 22.31 34.80
C ASN A 53 -16.18 21.48 34.32
N PHE A 54 -16.64 21.71 33.08
CA PHE A 54 -17.73 20.93 32.50
C PHE A 54 -17.45 19.42 32.54
N THR A 55 -16.24 19.02 32.15
CA THR A 55 -15.87 17.61 32.10
C THR A 55 -15.79 17.01 33.49
N ALA A 56 -15.27 17.74 34.48
CA ALA A 56 -15.25 17.29 35.87
C ALA A 56 -16.66 17.13 36.45
N GLU A 57 -17.52 18.12 36.26
CA GLU A 57 -18.92 18.10 36.73
C GLU A 57 -19.73 16.97 36.08
N LEU A 58 -19.48 16.67 34.80
CA LEU A 58 -20.13 15.57 34.12
C LEU A 58 -19.74 14.22 34.72
N GLU A 59 -18.45 14.03 35.01
CA GLU A 59 -17.98 12.80 35.66
C GLU A 59 -18.57 12.63 37.07
N ASP A 60 -18.68 13.72 37.83
CA ASP A 60 -19.31 13.70 39.16
C ASP A 60 -20.81 13.35 39.08
N LYS A 61 -21.53 13.89 38.08
CA LYS A 61 -22.94 13.50 37.80
C LYS A 61 -23.08 12.03 37.41
N LEU A 62 -22.09 11.46 36.71
CA LEU A 62 -22.08 10.02 36.37
C LEU A 62 -21.85 9.15 37.62
N ASP A 63 -21.04 9.63 38.56
CA ASP A 63 -20.87 8.99 39.86
C ASP A 63 -22.18 9.06 40.70
N ASP A 64 -22.89 10.20 40.69
CA ASP A 64 -24.20 10.34 41.34
C ASP A 64 -25.26 9.39 40.77
N VAL A 65 -25.28 9.21 39.44
CA VAL A 65 -26.13 8.20 38.79
C VAL A 65 -25.77 6.79 39.26
N SER A 66 -24.47 6.48 39.34
CA SER A 66 -23.99 5.16 39.80
C SER A 66 -24.35 4.90 41.26
N ASN A 67 -24.40 5.95 42.08
CA ASN A 67 -24.82 5.92 43.49
C ASN A 67 -26.35 5.96 43.67
N GLY A 68 -27.12 6.07 42.58
CA GLY A 68 -28.59 6.14 42.62
C GLY A 68 -29.15 7.47 43.13
N GLN A 69 -28.34 8.53 43.17
CA GLN A 69 -28.76 9.88 43.58
C GLN A 69 -29.52 10.62 42.46
N ILE A 70 -29.19 10.33 41.19
CA ILE A 70 -29.77 10.97 40.01
C ILE A 70 -30.30 9.89 39.05
N ASP A 71 -31.45 10.14 38.42
CA ASP A 71 -31.96 9.29 37.34
C ASP A 71 -31.15 9.52 36.05
N TRP A 72 -30.62 8.45 35.47
CA TRP A 72 -29.78 8.52 34.28
C TRP A 72 -30.51 9.10 33.06
N ARG A 73 -31.83 8.92 32.94
CA ARG A 73 -32.60 9.47 31.80
C ARG A 73 -32.74 10.98 31.91
N THR A 74 -32.84 11.51 33.12
CA THR A 74 -32.83 12.95 33.37
C THR A 74 -31.49 13.54 32.93
N LEU A 75 -30.37 12.97 33.39
CA LEU A 75 -29.03 13.43 33.00
C LEU A 75 -28.82 13.41 31.48
N LEU A 76 -29.18 12.32 30.80
CA LEU A 76 -29.05 12.22 29.35
C LEU A 76 -29.92 13.23 28.60
N ARG A 77 -31.14 13.48 29.09
CA ARG A 77 -32.06 14.44 28.46
C ARG A 77 -31.55 15.87 28.57
N GLU A 78 -31.05 16.26 29.74
CA GLU A 78 -30.46 17.57 29.98
C GLU A 78 -29.22 17.77 29.10
N PHE A 79 -28.29 16.81 29.12
CA PHE A 79 -27.10 16.85 28.27
C PHE A 79 -27.46 16.95 26.78
N TRP A 80 -28.38 16.11 26.30
CA TRP A 80 -28.76 16.10 24.89
C TRP A 80 -29.43 17.40 24.45
N THR A 81 -30.29 17.99 25.29
CA THR A 81 -30.98 19.23 24.95
C THR A 81 -29.98 20.37 24.74
N ASP A 82 -29.04 20.54 25.67
CA ASP A 82 -28.00 21.56 25.59
C ASP A 82 -27.02 21.31 24.43
N PHE A 83 -26.62 20.06 24.23
CA PHE A 83 -25.68 19.68 23.16
C PHE A 83 -26.30 19.85 21.78
N HIS A 84 -27.56 19.45 21.61
CA HIS A 84 -28.28 19.63 20.35
C HIS A 84 -28.41 21.10 19.97
N ALA A 85 -28.78 21.97 20.93
CA ALA A 85 -28.88 23.40 20.69
C ALA A 85 -27.53 24.02 20.28
N ALA A 86 -26.42 23.57 20.89
CA ALA A 86 -25.08 24.03 20.50
C ALA A 86 -24.69 23.57 19.08
N VAL A 87 -25.07 22.35 18.70
CA VAL A 87 -24.85 21.82 17.35
C VAL A 87 -25.69 22.59 16.33
N GLU A 88 -26.97 22.85 16.62
CA GLU A 88 -27.85 23.63 15.74
C GLU A 88 -27.30 25.04 15.50
N GLY A 89 -26.87 25.74 16.56
CA GLY A 89 -26.27 27.07 16.42
C GLY A 89 -24.97 27.08 15.61
N THR A 90 -24.17 26.02 15.70
CA THR A 90 -22.93 25.89 14.91
C THR A 90 -23.21 25.46 13.46
N SER A 91 -24.29 24.72 13.23
CA SER A 91 -24.64 24.18 11.91
C SER A 91 -24.99 25.25 10.87
N GLU A 92 -25.35 26.46 11.31
CA GLU A 92 -25.59 27.62 10.45
C GLU A 92 -24.30 28.18 9.84
N LEU A 93 -23.13 27.85 10.42
CA LEU A 93 -21.85 28.32 9.92
C LEU A 93 -21.47 27.61 8.63
N THR A 94 -21.05 28.41 7.65
CA THR A 94 -20.49 27.86 6.43
C THR A 94 -19.11 27.26 6.70
N ILE A 95 -18.73 26.24 5.91
CA ILE A 95 -17.39 25.64 5.94
C ILE A 95 -16.31 26.72 5.81
N THR A 96 -16.56 27.76 5.02
CA THR A 96 -15.66 28.90 4.85
C THR A 96 -15.43 29.64 6.16
N ASN A 97 -16.49 29.96 6.92
CA ASN A 97 -16.36 30.66 8.20
C ASN A 97 -15.55 29.85 9.21
N VAL A 98 -15.76 28.54 9.25
CA VAL A 98 -15.00 27.63 10.11
C VAL A 98 -13.51 27.64 9.71
N ILE A 99 -13.21 27.55 8.42
CA ILE A 99 -11.83 27.56 7.93
C ILE A 99 -11.15 28.90 8.22
N ASP A 100 -11.83 30.02 8.02
CA ASP A 100 -11.27 31.35 8.26
C ASP A 100 -10.97 31.56 9.76
N ALA A 101 -11.85 31.10 10.65
CA ALA A 101 -11.62 31.13 12.08
C ALA A 101 -10.40 30.28 12.48
N LEU A 102 -10.30 29.05 11.94
CA LEU A 102 -9.15 28.18 12.19
C LEU A 102 -7.84 28.72 11.60
N ASP A 103 -7.87 29.35 10.42
CA ASP A 103 -6.71 29.97 9.79
C ASP A 103 -6.21 31.19 10.57
N ALA A 104 -7.12 31.92 11.22
CA ALA A 104 -6.80 33.04 12.10
C ALA A 104 -6.14 32.55 13.40
N ASP A 105 -6.74 31.58 14.08
CA ASP A 105 -6.25 31.05 15.36
C ASP A 105 -4.90 30.33 15.22
N LEU A 106 -4.79 29.43 14.24
CA LEU A 106 -3.57 28.65 14.02
C LEU A 106 -2.55 29.36 13.14
N GLY A 107 -2.83 30.59 12.72
CA GLY A 107 -2.01 31.33 11.78
C GLY A 107 -0.58 31.57 12.26
N ALA A 108 -0.40 31.92 13.53
CA ALA A 108 0.92 32.14 14.13
C ALA A 108 1.73 30.83 14.24
N HIS A 109 1.05 29.70 14.42
CA HIS A 109 1.67 28.38 14.51
C HIS A 109 2.14 27.89 13.13
N PHE A 110 1.29 27.98 12.10
CA PHE A 110 1.63 27.53 10.74
C PHE A 110 2.51 28.51 9.95
N PHE A 111 2.43 29.79 10.28
CA PHE A 111 3.14 30.85 9.57
C PHE A 111 3.87 31.77 10.55
N PRO A 112 4.87 31.25 11.29
CA PRO A 112 5.65 32.07 12.20
C PRO A 112 6.45 33.10 11.40
N VAL A 113 6.38 34.36 11.84
CA VAL A 113 7.18 35.44 11.25
C VAL A 113 8.58 35.35 11.83
N THR A 114 9.57 35.11 10.98
CA THR A 114 10.99 35.12 11.37
C THR A 114 11.75 36.19 10.58
N PRO A 115 12.93 36.65 11.03
CA PRO A 115 13.74 37.60 10.29
C PRO A 115 14.08 37.14 8.87
N GLU A 116 14.24 35.83 8.67
CA GLU A 116 14.54 35.19 7.38
C GLU A 116 13.30 35.07 6.49
N LYS A 117 12.10 35.03 7.09
CA LYS A 117 10.83 34.87 6.38
C LYS A 117 9.80 35.91 6.88
N PRO A 118 9.93 37.18 6.45
CA PRO A 118 9.06 38.27 6.90
C PRO A 118 7.61 38.14 6.42
N ASN A 119 7.37 37.43 5.30
CA ASN A 119 6.03 37.11 4.81
C ASN A 119 5.84 35.58 4.66
N PRO A 120 5.57 34.87 5.77
CA PRO A 120 5.50 33.41 5.77
C PRO A 120 4.29 32.86 5.00
N ARG A 121 3.28 33.69 4.75
CA ARG A 121 2.06 33.35 4.00
C ARG A 121 2.17 33.63 2.50
N ALA A 122 3.27 34.18 2.00
CA ALA A 122 3.47 34.34 0.57
C ALA A 122 3.56 32.96 -0.12
N CYS A 123 2.81 32.79 -1.20
CA CYS A 123 2.86 31.56 -1.99
C CYS A 123 4.17 31.50 -2.79
N PRO A 124 4.93 30.38 -2.78
CA PRO A 124 6.14 30.25 -3.58
C PRO A 124 5.86 30.03 -5.07
N ALA A 125 4.63 29.63 -5.43
CA ALA A 125 4.25 29.30 -6.81
C ALA A 125 3.63 30.49 -7.57
N CYS A 126 3.15 31.52 -6.88
CA CYS A 126 2.56 32.71 -7.53
C CYS A 126 2.77 33.98 -6.69
N ALA A 127 2.97 35.12 -7.35
CA ALA A 127 3.27 36.38 -6.70
C ALA A 127 2.11 36.92 -5.82
N ASP A 128 0.86 36.75 -6.25
CA ASP A 128 -0.31 37.36 -5.58
C ASP A 128 -1.09 36.39 -4.69
N GLY A 129 -0.53 35.21 -4.39
CA GLY A 129 -1.22 34.16 -3.62
C GLY A 129 -0.92 34.20 -2.13
N ARG A 130 -1.94 34.05 -1.28
CA ARG A 130 -1.80 33.86 0.17
C ARG A 130 -1.98 32.38 0.53
N LEU A 131 -1.07 31.84 1.31
CA LEU A 131 -1.18 30.52 1.92
C LEU A 131 -2.09 30.59 3.16
N GLY A 132 -3.00 29.63 3.26
CA GLY A 132 -3.87 29.46 4.41
C GLY A 132 -4.37 28.03 4.55
N LEU A 133 -5.03 27.77 5.68
CA LEU A 133 -5.64 26.48 5.98
C LEU A 133 -6.77 26.16 4.98
N LYS A 134 -6.82 24.92 4.50
CA LYS A 134 -7.86 24.37 3.64
C LYS A 134 -8.23 22.96 4.11
N LEU A 135 -9.46 22.53 3.82
CA LEU A 135 -9.95 21.19 4.14
C LEU A 135 -10.10 20.37 2.85
N GLY A 136 -9.65 19.11 2.90
CA GLY A 136 -9.79 18.15 1.79
C GLY A 136 -10.21 16.77 2.29
N ARG A 137 -10.38 15.84 1.35
CA ARG A 137 -10.78 14.44 1.66
C ARG A 137 -9.79 13.70 2.56
N HIS A 138 -8.53 14.10 2.54
CA HIS A 138 -7.46 13.47 3.32
C HIS A 138 -7.10 14.24 4.60
N GLY A 139 -7.93 15.22 4.99
CA GLY A 139 -7.69 16.08 6.14
C GLY A 139 -7.39 17.53 5.75
N ALA A 140 -7.00 18.30 6.75
CA ALA A 140 -6.62 19.70 6.58
C ALA A 140 -5.21 19.82 5.98
N PHE A 141 -4.98 20.84 5.15
CA PHE A 141 -3.72 21.11 4.45
C PHE A 141 -3.55 22.63 4.27
N ILE A 142 -2.35 23.08 3.90
CA ILE A 142 -2.08 24.48 3.54
C ILE A 142 -2.21 24.63 2.03
N GLY A 143 -3.01 25.58 1.57
CA GLY A 143 -3.23 25.83 0.15
C GLY A 143 -3.19 27.31 -0.22
N CYS A 144 -2.97 27.58 -1.51
CA CYS A 144 -3.04 28.94 -2.05
C CYS A 144 -4.49 29.44 -2.13
N SER A 145 -4.70 30.74 -1.87
CA SER A 145 -6.00 31.41 -2.00
C SER A 145 -6.49 31.51 -3.45
N ARG A 146 -5.58 31.54 -4.44
CA ARG A 146 -5.88 31.63 -5.88
C ARG A 146 -6.15 30.28 -6.53
N TYR A 147 -6.75 29.33 -5.81
CA TYR A 147 -7.23 28.11 -6.46
C TYR A 147 -8.52 28.45 -7.23
N PRO A 148 -8.69 28.03 -8.50
CA PRO A 148 -7.94 27.01 -9.23
C PRO A 148 -6.75 27.51 -10.07
N GLU A 149 -6.47 28.81 -10.16
CA GLU A 149 -5.37 29.36 -10.97
C GLU A 149 -3.98 28.95 -10.45
N CYS A 150 -3.84 28.71 -9.14
CA CYS A 150 -2.65 28.22 -8.48
C CYS A 150 -3.00 27.00 -7.61
N ALA A 151 -2.49 25.83 -7.99
CA ALA A 151 -2.75 24.55 -7.32
C ALA A 151 -1.71 24.18 -6.24
N PHE A 152 -0.93 25.16 -5.76
CA PHE A 152 0.08 24.91 -4.74
C PHE A 152 -0.59 24.47 -3.42
N THR A 153 -0.13 23.35 -2.90
CA THR A 153 -0.57 22.78 -1.62
C THR A 153 0.61 22.17 -0.88
N THR A 154 0.58 22.20 0.44
CA THR A 154 1.53 21.51 1.33
C THR A 154 0.79 20.94 2.54
N ALA A 155 1.33 19.92 3.19
CA ALA A 155 0.69 19.35 4.38
C ALA A 155 0.81 20.27 5.60
N LEU A 156 -0.02 20.03 6.61
CA LEU A 156 0.07 20.67 7.93
C LEU A 156 1.16 20.00 8.77
N VAL A 157 2.42 20.36 8.51
CA VAL A 157 3.55 19.93 9.33
C VAL A 157 4.37 21.15 9.71
N VAL A 158 4.45 21.47 11.00
CA VAL A 158 5.34 22.51 11.55
C VAL A 158 6.19 21.93 12.67
N GLY A 159 7.51 21.97 12.51
CA GLY A 159 8.47 21.58 13.55
C GLY A 159 9.76 20.98 12.99
N ALA A 160 10.83 20.99 13.80
CA ALA A 160 12.19 20.58 13.42
C ALA A 160 12.38 19.06 13.17
N ASP A 161 11.36 18.25 13.47
CA ASP A 161 11.24 16.85 13.03
C ASP A 161 10.25 16.71 11.87
N ALA A 162 10.09 17.78 11.09
CA ALA A 162 9.57 17.64 9.76
C ALA A 162 10.56 16.73 9.02
N ASP A 163 10.15 15.48 8.82
CA ASP A 163 10.37 14.85 7.53
C ASP A 163 9.72 15.76 6.48
N GLU A 164 10.39 16.87 6.13
CA GLU A 164 10.02 17.82 5.06
C GLU A 164 9.74 17.07 3.75
N PHE A 165 10.31 15.88 3.64
CA PHE A 165 10.18 14.97 2.53
C PHE A 165 8.85 14.21 2.46
N ALA A 166 8.21 13.90 3.60
CA ALA A 166 7.06 12.99 3.61
C ALA A 166 5.76 13.61 3.07
N ALA A 167 5.72 14.94 2.93
CA ALA A 167 4.54 15.76 2.73
C ALA A 167 4.61 16.77 1.57
N SER A 168 5.81 17.10 1.08
CA SER A 168 5.98 17.94 -0.11
C SER A 168 6.00 17.06 -1.36
N GLY A 169 5.78 17.66 -2.53
CA GLY A 169 5.80 16.97 -3.82
C GLY A 169 7.17 16.36 -4.15
N PRO A 170 7.51 16.20 -5.44
CA PRO A 170 8.87 15.84 -5.81
C PRO A 170 9.87 16.84 -5.20
N ARG A 171 10.86 16.37 -4.42
CA ARG A 171 12.01 17.20 -4.04
C ARG A 171 13.05 17.08 -5.13
N ASP A 172 13.41 18.19 -5.73
CA ASP A 172 14.46 18.23 -6.74
C ASP A 172 15.83 18.11 -6.05
N LEU A 173 16.61 17.11 -6.46
CA LEU A 173 17.95 16.85 -5.93
C LEU A 173 19.04 17.51 -6.79
N GLY A 174 18.70 17.96 -7.99
CA GLY A 174 19.61 18.59 -8.94
C GLY A 174 19.45 18.06 -10.36
N ILE A 175 20.46 18.30 -11.18
CA ILE A 175 20.51 17.87 -12.58
C ILE A 175 21.57 16.78 -12.70
N ASP A 176 21.28 15.72 -13.45
CA ASP A 176 22.26 14.70 -13.78
C ASP A 176 23.34 15.26 -14.73
N PRO A 177 24.64 15.22 -14.38
CA PRO A 177 25.71 15.70 -15.23
C PRO A 177 25.84 14.98 -16.57
N GLU A 178 25.42 13.71 -16.66
CA GLU A 178 25.54 12.92 -17.90
C GLU A 178 24.40 13.18 -18.88
N THR A 179 23.16 13.22 -18.39
CA THR A 179 21.97 13.33 -19.24
C THR A 179 21.40 14.75 -19.32
N GLY A 180 21.72 15.63 -18.38
CA GLY A 180 21.11 16.95 -18.25
C GLY A 180 19.66 16.93 -17.76
N ASP A 181 19.13 15.75 -17.39
CA ASP A 181 17.77 15.60 -16.87
C ASP A 181 17.70 15.89 -15.35
N ALA A 182 16.58 16.46 -14.90
CA ALA A 182 16.35 16.75 -13.48
C ALA A 182 16.12 15.46 -12.66
N ILE A 183 16.79 15.33 -11.52
CA ILE A 183 16.60 14.23 -10.57
C ILE A 183 15.68 14.70 -9.46
N SER A 184 14.60 13.93 -9.23
CA SER A 184 13.66 14.20 -8.15
C SER A 184 13.45 12.98 -7.25
N LEU A 185 13.36 13.20 -5.94
CA LEU A 185 12.95 12.19 -4.97
C LEU A 185 11.43 12.28 -4.78
N ARG A 186 10.74 11.14 -4.75
CA ARG A 186 9.27 11.05 -4.73
C ARG A 186 8.82 9.92 -3.80
N LYS A 187 7.56 9.99 -3.33
CA LYS A 187 6.93 8.96 -2.47
C LYS A 187 5.96 8.11 -3.29
N GLY A 188 6.16 6.79 -3.32
CA GLY A 188 5.32 5.83 -4.03
C GLY A 188 4.68 4.77 -3.10
N PRO A 189 3.86 3.85 -3.64
CA PRO A 189 3.20 2.80 -2.86
C PRO A 189 4.19 1.80 -2.23
N PHE A 190 5.42 1.73 -2.72
CA PHE A 190 6.48 0.82 -2.26
C PHE A 190 7.58 1.52 -1.46
N GLY A 191 7.39 2.79 -1.08
CA GLY A 191 8.38 3.61 -0.38
C GLY A 191 8.90 4.78 -1.22
N PHE A 192 9.96 5.43 -0.72
CA PHE A 192 10.62 6.55 -1.40
C PHE A 192 11.46 6.07 -2.58
N TYR A 193 11.46 6.84 -3.67
CA TYR A 193 12.20 6.51 -4.88
C TYR A 193 12.71 7.76 -5.60
N VAL A 194 13.91 7.68 -6.16
CA VAL A 194 14.47 8.70 -7.05
C VAL A 194 14.04 8.45 -8.49
N GLN A 195 13.82 9.52 -9.24
CA GLN A 195 13.42 9.48 -10.65
C GLN A 195 14.28 10.46 -11.46
N LEU A 196 14.84 9.97 -12.57
CA LEU A 196 15.55 10.77 -13.57
C LEU A 196 14.57 11.28 -14.62
N GLY A 197 14.39 12.60 -14.69
CA GLY A 197 13.53 13.29 -15.64
C GLY A 197 12.02 13.08 -15.40
N GLU A 198 11.22 13.73 -16.24
CA GLU A 198 9.76 13.59 -16.25
C GLU A 198 9.31 12.52 -17.25
N PRO A 199 8.18 11.83 -16.99
CA PRO A 199 7.63 10.90 -17.97
C PRO A 199 7.22 11.65 -19.24
N LYS A 200 7.90 11.39 -20.36
CA LYS A 200 7.56 11.95 -21.68
C LYS A 200 6.31 11.26 -22.26
N GLY A 201 5.15 11.50 -21.63
CA GLY A 201 3.80 11.15 -22.10
C GLY A 201 3.07 10.02 -21.34
N LYS A 202 1.73 9.99 -21.45
CA LYS A 202 0.86 8.96 -20.84
C LYS A 202 0.53 7.85 -21.86
N GLY A 203 1.04 6.63 -21.67
CA GLY A 203 0.69 5.46 -22.51
C GLY A 203 1.64 4.26 -22.36
N LYS A 204 1.17 3.04 -22.66
CA LYS A 204 2.01 1.82 -22.72
C LYS A 204 2.95 1.93 -23.93
N GLY A 205 4.25 2.13 -23.69
CA GLY A 205 5.28 2.17 -24.74
C GLY A 205 6.06 3.49 -24.87
N LYS A 206 5.80 4.50 -24.02
CA LYS A 206 6.61 5.72 -23.96
C LYS A 206 7.76 5.58 -22.95
N ASP A 207 8.88 6.24 -23.20
CA ASP A 207 10.11 6.19 -22.40
C ASP A 207 9.80 6.43 -20.92
N LYS A 208 9.87 5.35 -20.14
CA LYS A 208 9.67 5.42 -18.70
C LYS A 208 10.94 5.99 -18.09
N PRO A 209 10.84 7.04 -17.27
CA PRO A 209 12.00 7.61 -16.61
C PRO A 209 12.67 6.55 -15.73
N LYS A 210 14.00 6.59 -15.65
CA LYS A 210 14.76 5.67 -14.81
C LYS A 210 14.39 5.94 -13.35
N ARG A 211 14.15 4.88 -12.59
CA ARG A 211 13.73 4.95 -11.18
C ARG A 211 14.52 3.99 -10.33
N ALA A 212 14.86 4.41 -9.13
CA ALA A 212 15.46 3.55 -8.12
C ALA A 212 14.80 3.81 -6.75
N GLY A 213 14.48 2.75 -6.03
CA GLY A 213 13.98 2.86 -4.66
C GLY A 213 15.10 3.20 -3.68
N LEU A 214 14.77 3.90 -2.61
CA LEU A 214 15.71 4.11 -1.50
C LEU A 214 15.97 2.81 -0.75
N LEU A 215 17.18 2.69 -0.19
CA LEU A 215 17.51 1.62 0.75
C LEU A 215 16.78 1.84 2.07
N LYS A 216 16.63 0.75 2.85
CA LYS A 216 15.86 0.74 4.10
C LYS A 216 16.43 1.71 5.15
N ASP A 217 17.74 1.90 5.15
CA ASP A 217 18.46 2.66 6.17
C ASP A 217 18.82 4.09 5.72
N MET A 218 18.40 4.49 4.50
CA MET A 218 18.64 5.84 4.00
C MET A 218 17.54 6.81 4.45
N ASN A 219 17.95 7.95 5.00
CA ASN A 219 17.06 9.05 5.35
C ASN A 219 16.68 9.87 4.10
N PRO A 220 15.38 9.99 3.75
CA PRO A 220 14.93 10.79 2.61
C PRO A 220 15.31 12.29 2.68
N ASN A 221 15.43 12.86 3.88
CA ASN A 221 15.75 14.28 4.06
C ASN A 221 17.22 14.60 3.80
N GLU A 222 18.11 13.64 4.02
CA GLU A 222 19.57 13.82 3.90
C GLU A 222 20.12 13.33 2.56
N LEU A 223 19.25 12.81 1.69
CA LEU A 223 19.67 12.24 0.41
C LEU A 223 20.32 13.30 -0.50
N THR A 224 21.56 13.06 -0.90
CA THR A 224 22.32 13.95 -1.79
C THR A 224 22.17 13.57 -3.27
N LEU A 225 22.52 14.48 -4.18
CA LEU A 225 22.55 14.23 -5.63
C LEU A 225 23.45 13.03 -5.98
N GLU A 226 24.63 12.95 -5.36
CA GLU A 226 25.59 11.87 -5.59
C GLU A 226 25.03 10.49 -5.21
N GLN A 227 24.35 10.41 -4.06
CA GLN A 227 23.68 9.19 -3.62
C GLN A 227 22.53 8.82 -4.55
N ALA A 228 21.76 9.80 -5.02
CA ALA A 228 20.68 9.56 -5.98
C ALA A 228 21.20 9.04 -7.33
N LEU A 229 22.32 9.57 -7.82
CA LEU A 229 23.00 9.08 -9.02
C LEU A 229 23.49 7.63 -8.83
N ALA A 230 24.09 7.33 -7.68
CA ALA A 230 24.53 5.97 -7.36
C ALA A 230 23.35 4.97 -7.34
N LEU A 231 22.19 5.36 -6.79
CA LEU A 231 20.97 4.55 -6.80
C LEU A 231 20.44 4.34 -8.22
N LEU A 232 20.43 5.40 -9.04
CA LEU A 232 19.98 5.33 -10.43
C LEU A 232 20.93 4.52 -11.30
N ALA A 233 22.21 4.38 -10.93
CA ALA A 233 23.19 3.56 -11.64
C ALA A 233 22.98 2.05 -11.43
N LEU A 234 22.19 1.63 -10.44
CA LEU A 234 21.89 0.22 -10.21
C LEU A 234 21.07 -0.38 -11.38
N PRO A 235 21.33 -1.65 -11.78
CA PRO A 235 22.31 -2.59 -11.21
C PRO A 235 23.76 -2.28 -11.64
N ARG A 236 24.67 -2.20 -10.67
CA ARG A 236 26.10 -1.92 -10.87
C ARG A 236 26.87 -3.21 -11.17
N GLU A 237 27.79 -3.18 -12.13
CA GLU A 237 28.76 -4.26 -12.35
C GLU A 237 29.87 -4.19 -11.30
N VAL A 238 30.02 -5.25 -10.50
CA VAL A 238 31.05 -5.37 -9.45
C VAL A 238 32.34 -5.94 -10.05
N GLY A 239 32.22 -6.88 -10.98
CA GLY A 239 33.34 -7.49 -11.69
C GLY A 239 33.03 -8.90 -12.21
N MET A 240 34.05 -9.56 -12.76
CA MET A 240 33.99 -10.95 -13.20
C MET A 240 34.32 -11.89 -12.03
N HIS A 241 33.53 -12.93 -11.83
CA HIS A 241 33.82 -13.95 -10.83
C HIS A 241 35.03 -14.80 -11.27
N PRO A 242 36.09 -14.95 -10.45
CA PRO A 242 37.35 -15.59 -10.87
C PRO A 242 37.19 -17.05 -11.28
N THR A 243 36.34 -17.83 -10.58
CA THR A 243 36.16 -19.26 -10.84
C THR A 243 35.04 -19.59 -11.85
N LEU A 244 34.04 -18.72 -11.96
CA LEU A 244 32.81 -19.01 -12.70
C LEU A 244 32.74 -18.26 -14.04
N ASP A 245 33.65 -17.31 -14.27
CA ASP A 245 33.71 -16.45 -15.46
C ASP A 245 32.37 -15.79 -15.82
N VAL A 246 31.60 -15.43 -14.78
CA VAL A 246 30.31 -14.74 -14.91
C VAL A 246 30.41 -13.35 -14.31
N LYS A 247 29.75 -12.39 -14.97
CA LYS A 247 29.57 -11.04 -14.45
C LYS A 247 28.73 -11.06 -13.18
N VAL A 248 29.24 -10.40 -12.14
CA VAL A 248 28.54 -10.16 -10.89
C VAL A 248 27.95 -8.76 -10.89
N LEU A 249 26.63 -8.67 -10.75
CA LEU A 249 25.88 -7.42 -10.68
C LEU A 249 25.31 -7.22 -9.27
N ALA A 250 25.54 -6.07 -8.67
CA ALA A 250 24.90 -5.64 -7.43
C ALA A 250 23.64 -4.82 -7.75
N GLY A 251 22.53 -5.09 -7.05
CA GLY A 251 21.28 -4.37 -7.29
C GLY A 251 20.30 -4.47 -6.13
N PHE A 252 19.20 -3.75 -6.24
CA PHE A 252 18.15 -3.69 -5.22
C PHE A 252 16.82 -4.15 -5.80
N GLY A 253 16.10 -5.02 -5.07
CA GLY A 253 14.82 -5.56 -5.49
C GLY A 253 13.80 -5.65 -4.37
N ARG A 254 12.65 -6.26 -4.65
CA ARG A 254 11.52 -6.38 -3.70
C ARG A 254 11.85 -7.05 -2.36
N TYR A 255 12.95 -7.81 -2.29
CA TYR A 255 13.39 -8.54 -1.10
C TYR A 255 14.65 -7.95 -0.47
N GLY A 256 15.05 -6.75 -0.90
CA GLY A 256 16.25 -6.06 -0.46
C GLY A 256 17.41 -6.17 -1.45
N PRO A 257 18.63 -5.80 -1.00
CA PRO A 257 19.83 -5.81 -1.83
C PRO A 257 20.26 -7.24 -2.18
N TYR A 258 20.75 -7.43 -3.40
CA TYR A 258 21.20 -8.72 -3.91
C TYR A 258 22.42 -8.62 -4.83
N LEU A 259 23.16 -9.72 -4.92
CA LEU A 259 24.14 -10.00 -5.96
C LEU A 259 23.55 -10.96 -6.97
N LYS A 260 23.66 -10.64 -8.25
CA LYS A 260 23.26 -11.52 -9.36
C LYS A 260 24.51 -11.98 -10.09
N TYR A 261 24.63 -13.29 -10.25
CA TYR A 261 25.71 -13.92 -11.03
C TYR A 261 25.07 -14.90 -12.02
N GLY A 262 25.15 -14.58 -13.31
CA GLY A 262 24.41 -15.30 -14.36
C GLY A 262 22.89 -15.31 -14.12
N ARG A 263 22.34 -16.49 -13.78
CA ARG A 263 20.90 -16.69 -13.49
C ARG A 263 20.57 -16.78 -12.00
N ALA A 264 21.59 -16.82 -11.13
CA ALA A 264 21.43 -17.00 -9.70
C ALA A 264 21.51 -15.65 -8.95
N TYR A 265 20.94 -15.65 -7.74
CA TYR A 265 20.83 -14.48 -6.88
C TYR A 265 21.26 -14.84 -5.46
N VAL A 266 22.11 -14.02 -4.86
CA VAL A 266 22.46 -14.07 -3.43
C VAL A 266 21.91 -12.82 -2.75
N LYS A 267 21.23 -13.00 -1.62
CA LYS A 267 20.76 -11.87 -0.82
C LYS A 267 21.94 -11.29 -0.04
N LEU A 268 22.08 -9.97 -0.03
CA LEU A 268 23.06 -9.27 0.80
C LEU A 268 22.58 -9.20 2.26
N GLY A 269 23.53 -9.30 3.19
CA GLY A 269 23.27 -9.14 4.62
C GLY A 269 22.87 -7.70 4.98
N PRO A 270 22.36 -7.47 6.20
CA PRO A 270 22.03 -6.12 6.67
C PRO A 270 23.25 -5.21 6.79
N ASP A 271 24.43 -5.77 7.07
CA ASP A 271 25.69 -5.01 7.24
C ASP A 271 26.41 -4.75 5.91
N GLU A 272 25.86 -5.22 4.79
CA GLU A 272 26.50 -5.14 3.47
C GLU A 272 25.89 -4.00 2.63
N ASP A 273 26.73 -3.03 2.27
CA ASP A 273 26.33 -1.91 1.42
C ASP A 273 26.35 -2.28 -0.07
N VAL A 274 25.17 -2.29 -0.71
CA VAL A 274 25.02 -2.62 -2.13
C VAL A 274 25.71 -1.62 -3.06
N LEU A 275 25.89 -0.37 -2.63
CA LEU A 275 26.50 0.67 -3.44
C LEU A 275 28.02 0.51 -3.49
N ASN A 276 28.63 0.00 -2.42
CA ASN A 276 30.08 -0.02 -2.21
C ASN A 276 30.70 -1.43 -2.15
N ILE A 277 29.90 -2.49 -2.28
CA ILE A 277 30.42 -3.86 -2.21
C ILE A 277 31.52 -4.14 -3.26
N GLY A 278 32.66 -4.62 -2.78
CA GLY A 278 33.81 -5.01 -3.61
C GLY A 278 33.72 -6.44 -4.15
N LEU A 279 34.48 -6.73 -5.21
CA LEU A 279 34.51 -8.05 -5.87
C LEU A 279 34.90 -9.17 -4.90
N ASN A 280 35.91 -8.97 -4.06
CA ASN A 280 36.39 -9.98 -3.12
C ASN A 280 35.27 -10.42 -2.16
N ARG A 281 34.55 -9.46 -1.58
CA ARG A 281 33.42 -9.74 -0.69
C ARG A 281 32.26 -10.39 -1.44
N ALA A 282 31.97 -9.93 -2.65
CA ALA A 282 30.92 -10.49 -3.49
C ALA A 282 31.18 -11.97 -3.84
N VAL A 283 32.43 -12.34 -4.14
CA VAL A 283 32.84 -13.73 -4.40
C VAL A 283 32.67 -14.59 -3.14
N THR A 284 33.16 -14.12 -1.99
CA THR A 284 32.96 -14.84 -0.71
C THR A 284 31.49 -15.11 -0.43
N LEU A 285 30.63 -14.09 -0.58
CA LEU A 285 29.18 -14.26 -0.37
C LEU A 285 28.54 -15.22 -1.38
N ILE A 286 29.04 -15.28 -2.62
CA ILE A 286 28.56 -16.21 -3.64
C ILE A 286 28.98 -17.65 -3.32
N ASP A 287 30.20 -17.86 -2.84
CA ASP A 287 30.74 -19.17 -2.50
C ASP A 287 30.15 -19.72 -1.19
N GLU A 288 29.91 -18.85 -0.20
CA GLU A 288 29.24 -19.18 1.06
C GLU A 288 27.72 -19.37 0.91
N ALA A 289 27.12 -18.78 -0.12
CA ALA A 289 25.69 -18.89 -0.33
C ALA A 289 25.30 -20.37 -0.50
N PRO A 290 24.26 -20.85 0.22
CA PRO A 290 23.79 -22.20 0.03
C PRO A 290 23.37 -22.35 -1.44
N LYS A 291 24.12 -23.16 -2.19
CA LYS A 291 23.81 -23.51 -3.57
C LYS A 291 22.42 -24.13 -3.55
N LYS A 292 21.39 -23.31 -3.78
CA LYS A 292 20.04 -23.78 -4.05
C LYS A 292 20.15 -24.48 -5.38
N THR A 293 20.52 -25.75 -5.33
CA THR A 293 20.42 -26.69 -6.42
C THR A 293 18.96 -26.68 -6.83
N THR A 294 18.66 -25.86 -7.83
CA THR A 294 17.42 -25.82 -8.61
C THR A 294 17.30 -27.07 -9.50
N ALA A 295 17.93 -28.17 -9.09
CA ALA A 295 17.64 -29.51 -9.51
C ALA A 295 17.13 -30.21 -8.26
N LEU A 296 15.82 -30.40 -8.20
CA LEU A 296 15.15 -31.45 -7.42
C LEU A 296 16.07 -32.66 -7.34
N SER A 297 16.78 -32.81 -6.21
CA SER A 297 17.79 -33.86 -6.06
C SER A 297 17.06 -35.19 -6.18
N VAL A 298 17.41 -35.94 -7.23
CA VAL A 298 16.94 -37.31 -7.38
C VAL A 298 17.56 -38.07 -6.22
N LEU A 299 16.72 -38.50 -5.28
CA LEU A 299 17.12 -39.26 -4.12
C LEU A 299 17.40 -40.72 -4.53
N ARG A 300 16.53 -41.28 -5.37
CA ARG A 300 16.62 -42.68 -5.82
C ARG A 300 15.84 -42.90 -7.10
N VAL A 301 16.41 -43.63 -8.06
CA VAL A 301 15.69 -44.11 -9.25
C VAL A 301 15.18 -45.51 -8.94
N ILE A 302 13.87 -45.73 -9.04
CA ILE A 302 13.24 -47.02 -8.70
C ILE A 302 13.33 -47.99 -9.90
N GLY A 303 13.17 -47.47 -11.12
CA GLY A 303 13.23 -48.24 -12.37
C GLY A 303 12.30 -47.66 -13.43
N ASP A 304 12.10 -48.40 -14.53
CA ASP A 304 11.18 -48.01 -15.60
C ASP A 304 9.76 -48.52 -15.34
N HIS A 305 8.77 -47.68 -15.66
CA HIS A 305 7.36 -47.98 -15.47
C HIS A 305 6.89 -49.09 -16.44
N PRO A 306 6.10 -50.08 -15.97
CA PRO A 306 5.75 -51.27 -16.76
C PRO A 306 4.92 -51.00 -18.02
N ASP A 307 4.15 -49.90 -18.06
CA ASP A 307 3.27 -49.58 -19.21
C ASP A 307 3.91 -48.69 -20.29
N ASP A 308 4.91 -47.89 -19.96
CA ASP A 308 5.44 -46.87 -20.88
C ASP A 308 6.97 -46.72 -20.85
N GLU A 309 7.68 -47.64 -20.18
CA GLU A 309 9.15 -47.78 -20.16
C GLU A 309 9.88 -46.48 -19.78
N LYS A 310 9.22 -45.56 -19.07
CA LYS A 310 9.81 -44.30 -18.61
C LYS A 310 10.27 -44.41 -17.16
N PRO A 311 11.34 -43.70 -16.79
CA PRO A 311 11.92 -43.81 -15.45
C PRO A 311 10.99 -43.21 -14.38
N VAL A 312 10.87 -43.94 -13.28
CA VAL A 312 10.21 -43.54 -12.04
C VAL A 312 11.28 -43.22 -11.01
N ASP A 313 11.34 -41.97 -10.55
CA ASP A 313 12.37 -41.47 -9.66
C ASP A 313 11.82 -40.71 -8.46
N ILE A 314 12.38 -40.92 -7.27
CA ILE A 314 12.04 -40.18 -6.05
C ILE A 314 12.89 -38.92 -5.98
N ARG A 315 12.25 -37.77 -5.75
CA ARG A 315 12.92 -36.47 -5.62
C ARG A 315 12.53 -35.76 -4.34
N ASN A 316 13.40 -34.88 -3.84
CA ASN A 316 13.05 -34.01 -2.72
C ASN A 316 12.44 -32.69 -3.21
N GLY A 317 11.33 -32.27 -2.61
CA GLY A 317 10.61 -31.05 -2.96
C GLY A 317 10.32 -30.15 -1.76
N ARG A 318 9.73 -28.97 -2.02
CA ARG A 318 9.33 -27.99 -0.99
C ARG A 318 8.41 -28.56 0.10
N PHE A 319 7.68 -29.63 -0.20
CA PHE A 319 6.69 -30.25 0.68
C PHE A 319 7.08 -31.67 1.13
N GLY A 320 8.35 -32.05 0.97
CA GLY A 320 8.88 -33.38 1.29
C GLY A 320 9.17 -34.26 0.07
N PRO A 321 9.62 -35.51 0.29
CA PRO A 321 9.94 -36.47 -0.78
C PRO A 321 8.71 -36.82 -1.62
N TYR A 322 8.90 -37.01 -2.93
CA TYR A 322 7.84 -37.41 -3.84
C TYR A 322 8.36 -38.28 -4.98
N VAL A 323 7.55 -39.25 -5.41
CA VAL A 323 7.77 -40.05 -6.62
C VAL A 323 7.39 -39.22 -7.84
N LYS A 324 8.24 -39.18 -8.86
CA LYS A 324 7.97 -38.55 -10.13
C LYS A 324 7.94 -39.61 -11.23
N HIS A 325 6.91 -39.50 -12.07
CA HIS A 325 6.86 -40.19 -13.34
C HIS A 325 6.32 -39.21 -14.40
N GLY A 326 7.18 -38.82 -15.35
CA GLY A 326 6.82 -37.90 -16.43
C GLY A 326 6.33 -36.53 -15.90
N LYS A 327 5.03 -36.25 -16.04
CA LYS A 327 4.37 -35.02 -15.56
C LYS A 327 3.64 -35.19 -14.23
N VAL A 328 3.56 -36.41 -13.69
CA VAL A 328 2.86 -36.71 -12.45
C VAL A 328 3.87 -36.81 -11.30
N ASN A 329 3.59 -36.12 -10.20
CA ASN A 329 4.44 -36.06 -9.02
C ASN A 329 3.64 -36.53 -7.82
N ALA A 330 3.82 -37.72 -7.25
CA ALA A 330 3.10 -38.22 -6.08
C ALA A 330 3.92 -38.10 -4.79
N SER A 331 3.42 -37.32 -3.82
CA SER A 331 4.06 -37.12 -2.52
C SER A 331 4.07 -38.40 -1.69
N LEU A 332 5.21 -38.72 -1.05
CA LEU A 332 5.28 -39.81 -0.07
C LEU A 332 4.58 -39.34 1.22
N THR A 333 3.94 -40.27 1.93
CA THR A 333 3.42 -40.02 3.28
C THR A 333 4.57 -39.91 4.28
N LYS A 334 4.37 -39.23 5.41
CA LYS A 334 5.42 -38.98 6.40
C LYS A 334 5.99 -40.26 7.03
N ASP A 335 5.23 -41.35 6.97
CA ASP A 335 5.58 -42.63 7.58
C ASP A 335 6.34 -43.58 6.62
N MET A 336 6.51 -43.19 5.34
CA MET A 336 7.21 -44.00 4.35
C MET A 336 8.68 -43.59 4.24
N ASN A 337 9.58 -44.58 4.41
CA ASN A 337 11.02 -44.40 4.20
C ASN A 337 11.36 -44.40 2.69
N VAL A 338 12.20 -43.47 2.26
CA VAL A 338 12.57 -43.25 0.84
C VAL A 338 13.30 -44.45 0.24
N ASP A 339 14.10 -45.15 1.04
CA ASP A 339 14.94 -46.27 0.57
C ASP A 339 14.16 -47.58 0.42
N GLU A 340 13.04 -47.71 1.12
CA GLU A 340 12.21 -48.92 1.16
C GLU A 340 11.05 -48.90 0.17
N VAL A 341 10.82 -47.78 -0.53
CA VAL A 341 9.71 -47.68 -1.50
C VAL A 341 9.95 -48.65 -2.67
N THR A 342 9.02 -49.58 -2.83
CA THR A 342 9.00 -50.54 -3.94
C THR A 342 8.31 -49.95 -5.17
N MET A 343 8.56 -50.54 -6.34
CA MET A 343 7.92 -50.11 -7.60
C MET A 343 6.39 -50.17 -7.49
N GLU A 344 5.84 -51.22 -6.87
CA GLU A 344 4.39 -51.39 -6.69
C GLU A 344 3.78 -50.25 -5.88
N GLN A 345 4.41 -49.87 -4.75
CA GLN A 345 3.96 -48.75 -3.93
C GLN A 345 4.05 -47.41 -4.68
N ALA A 346 5.09 -47.23 -5.48
CA ALA A 346 5.26 -46.04 -6.32
C ALA A 346 4.14 -45.93 -7.37
N LEU A 347 3.74 -47.04 -7.98
CA LEU A 347 2.64 -47.11 -8.94
C LEU A 347 1.29 -46.80 -8.28
N ASP A 348 1.03 -47.34 -7.09
CA ASP A 348 -0.20 -47.06 -6.34
C ASP A 348 -0.34 -45.59 -5.95
N LEU A 349 0.76 -44.95 -5.54
CA LEU A 349 0.78 -43.52 -5.24
C LEU A 349 0.54 -42.67 -6.50
N LEU A 350 1.11 -43.07 -7.64
CA LEU A 350 0.93 -42.39 -8.92
C LEU A 350 -0.51 -42.54 -9.44
N THR A 351 -1.08 -43.75 -9.42
CA THR A 351 -2.46 -44.01 -9.87
C THR A 351 -3.48 -43.30 -8.98
N THR A 352 -3.31 -43.36 -7.65
CA THR A 352 -4.15 -42.62 -6.70
C THR A 352 -4.12 -41.12 -6.97
N ARG A 353 -2.94 -40.58 -7.33
CA ARG A 353 -2.81 -39.16 -7.64
C ARG A 353 -3.42 -38.79 -8.98
N ILE A 354 -3.29 -39.63 -10.00
CA ILE A 354 -3.96 -39.44 -11.29
C ILE A 354 -5.48 -39.47 -11.10
N ALA A 355 -6.01 -40.40 -10.31
CA ALA A 355 -7.44 -40.48 -9.98
C ALA A 355 -7.93 -39.20 -9.26
N LYS A 356 -7.22 -38.75 -8.22
CA LYS A 356 -7.55 -37.50 -7.50
C LYS A 356 -7.43 -36.24 -8.36
N GLN A 357 -6.52 -36.23 -9.35
CA GLN A 357 -6.42 -35.13 -10.32
C GLN A 357 -7.55 -35.17 -11.36
N ALA A 358 -8.01 -36.35 -11.77
CA ALA A 358 -9.15 -36.52 -12.67
C ALA A 358 -10.47 -36.11 -12.01
N GLU A 359 -10.69 -36.45 -10.74
CA GLU A 359 -11.86 -36.02 -9.96
C GLU A 359 -11.92 -34.50 -9.79
N LYS A 360 -10.78 -33.84 -9.48
CA LYS A 360 -10.71 -32.38 -9.35
C LYS A 360 -10.86 -31.62 -10.68
N SER A 361 -10.68 -32.27 -11.83
CA SER A 361 -10.73 -31.62 -13.14
C SER A 361 -12.00 -31.92 -13.95
N GLY A 362 -12.97 -32.65 -13.39
CA GLY A 362 -14.29 -32.87 -13.99
C GLY A 362 -14.28 -33.59 -15.35
N LYS A 363 -13.18 -34.22 -15.75
CA LYS A 363 -13.07 -34.96 -17.02
C LYS A 363 -13.11 -36.47 -16.76
N LYS A 364 -14.21 -37.11 -17.21
CA LYS A 364 -14.41 -38.56 -17.22
C LYS A 364 -13.28 -39.30 -17.98
N PRO A 365 -12.85 -40.48 -17.52
CA PRO A 365 -11.84 -41.28 -18.21
C PRO A 365 -12.38 -41.82 -19.56
N PRO A 366 -11.50 -42.07 -20.55
CA PRO A 366 -11.93 -42.51 -21.87
C PRO A 366 -12.38 -43.97 -21.82
N VAL A 367 -13.61 -44.23 -22.23
CA VAL A 367 -14.16 -45.58 -22.39
C VAL A 367 -13.51 -46.24 -23.62
N LYS A 368 -13.03 -47.48 -23.44
CA LYS A 368 -12.54 -48.37 -24.50
C LYS A 368 -13.59 -48.48 -25.63
N LYS A 369 -13.19 -48.24 -26.88
CA LYS A 369 -14.02 -48.42 -28.07
C LYS A 369 -14.30 -49.90 -28.30
N ALA A 370 -15.56 -50.31 -28.17
CA ALA A 370 -16.08 -51.54 -28.77
C ALA A 370 -16.57 -51.27 -30.21
N ALA A 371 -16.45 -52.29 -31.05
CA ALA A 371 -16.50 -52.24 -32.51
C ALA A 371 -17.84 -51.80 -33.12
N LYS A 372 -17.74 -51.15 -34.29
CA LYS A 372 -18.86 -50.75 -35.16
C LYS A 372 -19.54 -51.98 -35.79
N LYS A 373 -20.89 -51.96 -35.83
CA LYS A 373 -21.71 -52.73 -36.79
C LYS A 373 -22.74 -51.77 -37.46
N PRO A 374 -23.13 -51.97 -38.74
CA PRO A 374 -23.43 -50.86 -39.64
C PRO A 374 -24.94 -50.54 -39.86
N ALA A 375 -25.16 -49.27 -40.22
CA ALA A 375 -26.19 -48.62 -41.05
C ALA A 375 -27.63 -49.18 -41.15
N ALA A 376 -28.61 -48.30 -40.87
CA ALA A 376 -29.93 -48.30 -41.52
C ALA A 376 -30.37 -46.86 -41.86
N LYS A 377 -31.12 -46.74 -42.96
CA LYS A 377 -31.35 -45.55 -43.82
C LYS A 377 -32.59 -44.69 -43.46
N LYS A 378 -32.48 -43.40 -43.83
CA LYS A 378 -33.46 -42.42 -44.41
C LYS A 378 -34.66 -41.85 -43.60
N LYS A 379 -34.62 -40.49 -43.41
CA LYS A 379 -35.53 -39.36 -43.81
C LYS A 379 -37.08 -39.49 -43.67
N PRO A 380 -37.88 -38.39 -43.71
CA PRO A 380 -37.78 -37.02 -43.14
C PRO A 380 -39.12 -36.41 -42.58
N ALA A 381 -39.03 -35.21 -41.98
CA ALA A 381 -40.02 -34.10 -41.90
C ALA A 381 -41.29 -34.16 -40.99
N LYS A 382 -41.46 -33.12 -40.13
CA LYS A 382 -42.56 -32.13 -40.26
C LYS A 382 -42.39 -30.86 -39.39
N LYS A 383 -42.72 -29.72 -40.02
CA LYS A 383 -42.85 -28.34 -39.50
C LYS A 383 -44.08 -28.16 -38.60
N LYS A 384 -44.02 -27.17 -37.69
CA LYS A 384 -44.98 -26.03 -37.48
C LYS A 384 -44.24 -24.99 -36.60
N ALA A 385 -43.90 -23.78 -37.08
CA ALA A 385 -44.71 -22.55 -37.21
C ALA A 385 -45.43 -22.14 -35.90
N ALA A 386 -45.59 -20.88 -35.49
CA ALA A 386 -45.01 -19.55 -35.71
C ALA A 386 -45.88 -18.61 -34.85
N LYS A 387 -45.33 -17.59 -34.15
CA LYS A 387 -45.99 -16.27 -34.04
C LYS A 387 -45.06 -15.16 -33.57
N LYS A 388 -44.95 -14.14 -34.42
CA LYS A 388 -44.44 -12.77 -34.21
C LYS A 388 -45.54 -11.87 -33.65
N THR A 389 -45.13 -10.77 -32.99
CA THR A 389 -45.61 -9.38 -33.15
C THR A 389 -44.61 -8.47 -32.39
N ALA A 390 -43.74 -7.67 -33.03
CA ALA A 390 -43.91 -6.31 -33.61
C ALA A 390 -44.43 -5.28 -32.56
N ALA A 391 -43.70 -4.28 -32.04
CA ALA A 391 -42.93 -3.14 -32.60
C ALA A 391 -43.76 -1.90 -32.98
N LYS A 392 -43.50 -0.75 -32.31
CA LYS A 392 -43.60 0.67 -32.75
C LYS A 392 -43.07 1.56 -31.59
N SER A 393 -41.96 2.29 -31.71
CA SER A 393 -41.73 3.66 -32.27
C SER A 393 -42.66 4.72 -31.62
N THR A 394 -42.20 5.86 -31.10
CA THR A 394 -41.39 6.91 -31.77
C THR A 394 -40.65 7.81 -30.77
N ALA A 395 -39.59 8.47 -31.24
CA ALA A 395 -38.83 9.54 -30.60
C ALA A 395 -39.51 10.91 -30.77
N ASP A 396 -39.20 11.88 -29.89
CA ASP A 396 -38.83 13.25 -30.29
C ASP A 396 -38.14 14.01 -29.14
N ALA A 397 -37.31 14.99 -29.50
CA ALA A 397 -36.43 15.79 -28.65
C ALA A 397 -36.92 17.27 -28.59
N PRO A 398 -36.30 18.17 -27.80
CA PRO A 398 -36.98 19.26 -27.08
C PRO A 398 -36.92 20.65 -27.75
N LYS A 399 -37.79 21.58 -27.31
CA LYS A 399 -37.45 23.02 -27.30
C LYS A 399 -38.28 23.86 -26.30
N ALA A 400 -37.62 24.91 -25.83
CA ALA A 400 -37.94 25.90 -24.81
C ALA A 400 -39.19 26.77 -25.04
N ALA A 401 -39.70 27.36 -23.96
CA ALA A 401 -40.40 28.65 -23.97
C ALA A 401 -40.11 29.42 -22.68
N ALA A 402 -39.78 30.70 -22.85
CA ALA A 402 -39.48 31.68 -21.82
C ALA A 402 -40.75 32.38 -21.31
N SER A 403 -40.58 33.02 -20.15
CA SER A 403 -41.43 33.97 -19.44
C SER A 403 -41.98 35.14 -20.26
N ALA A 404 -43.23 35.55 -19.97
CA ALA A 404 -43.66 36.95 -19.83
C ALA A 404 -45.08 37.08 -19.21
N THR A 405 -45.14 37.71 -18.03
CA THR A 405 -46.13 38.70 -17.53
C THR A 405 -47.65 38.48 -17.65
N ALA A 406 -48.38 38.50 -16.52
CA ALA A 406 -49.35 39.55 -16.14
C ALA A 406 -49.97 39.28 -14.74
N ASP A 407 -50.27 40.38 -14.04
CA ASP A 407 -50.84 40.61 -12.69
C ASP A 407 -49.97 40.43 -11.45
#